data_AF-A0A7V8W6F0-F1
#
_entry.id   AF-A0A7V8W6F0-F1
#
_cell.length_a   1.000
_cell.length_b   1.000
_cell.length_c   1.000
_cell.angle_alpha   90.00
_cell.angle_beta   90.00
_cell.angle_gamma   90.00
#
_symmetry.space_group_name_H-M   'P 1'
#
loop_
_entity.id
_entity.type
_entity.pdbx_description
1 polymer ?
#
loop_
_entity_poly.entity_id
_entity_poly.type
_entity_poly.pdbx_seq_one_letter_code
_entity_poly.pdbx_strand_id
1 'polypeptide(L)'
;MGPSFVFLYLVPLLIALGVPAAIAQEFPENRTETELAVDVGDVVVTATRLPALSATLPAATTILTQDAIQKTPFRDGYQVDDLLRYVPEVQPANLSSRYNHPTAQGLSLRGLGTRRSLVLLDGVPLNDGFGGWVNWGLVPDAIRRIEVVPGGGSSLYGTWAMGGVVHLLTEQPGGVGGAVRAESRAGNLSTYSNAVTSRYGTDRTGLLLSARWFHTNGYITVPSYQRGAIDRSDDSRHENFHGMFSTALTSHTVLKISGGLFHEDRTFGTPLSVASRTIGTFALGLEGETPRGDHWETTLFGQSQTFRNLTSQISPSPLVRISEVRDRIQTIPSNDFGGLSQFGMQVDPRNRVLVGADARAIRGQSEDQLFSPTGPVGRTVAGGTQVGGGLFAEWIATPLSSLTIIPSVRMDWWKNFDARIESVGGAVTI
;
A
#
# COMPACT_ATOMS: atom_id res chain seq x y z
N MET A 1 -37.79 22.08 8.24
CA MET A 1 -36.75 22.88 7.57
C MET A 1 -35.50 22.02 7.50
N GLY A 2 -35.34 21.27 6.40
CA GLY A 2 -34.18 20.38 6.22
C GLY A 2 -33.08 21.08 5.43
N PRO A 3 -31.80 20.84 5.72
CA PRO A 3 -30.73 21.42 4.92
C PRO A 3 -30.64 20.67 3.59
N SER A 4 -30.87 21.39 2.50
CA SER A 4 -30.66 20.93 1.14
C SER A 4 -29.15 20.85 0.88
N PHE A 5 -28.59 19.65 0.79
CA PHE A 5 -27.23 19.45 0.30
C PHE A 5 -27.21 19.54 -1.23
N VAL A 6 -26.63 20.62 -1.74
CA VAL A 6 -26.36 20.81 -3.17
C VAL A 6 -25.13 19.97 -3.53
N PHE A 7 -25.33 18.91 -4.32
CA PHE A 7 -24.24 18.16 -4.94
C PHE A 7 -23.66 18.98 -6.09
N LEU A 8 -22.42 19.44 -5.94
CA LEU A 8 -21.67 20.07 -7.01
C LEU A 8 -20.98 18.98 -7.84
N TYR A 9 -21.52 18.68 -9.02
CA TYR A 9 -20.86 17.82 -10.00
C TYR A 9 -19.68 18.59 -10.63
N LEU A 10 -18.45 18.25 -10.25
CA LEU A 10 -17.26 18.69 -10.97
C LEU A 10 -17.07 17.78 -12.20
N VAL A 11 -17.48 18.28 -13.36
CA VAL A 11 -17.09 17.73 -14.66
C VAL A 11 -15.61 18.12 -14.90
N PRO A 12 -14.68 17.17 -15.10
CA PRO A 12 -13.31 17.54 -15.39
C PRO A 12 -13.21 18.07 -16.82
N LEU A 13 -12.87 19.35 -16.93
CA LEU A 13 -12.51 20.02 -18.17
C LEU A 13 -11.13 19.52 -18.64
N LEU A 14 -11.10 18.76 -19.74
CA LEU A 14 -9.86 18.37 -20.42
C LEU A 14 -9.12 19.62 -20.92
N ILE A 15 -8.04 20.00 -20.25
CA ILE A 15 -7.05 20.93 -20.80
C ILE A 15 -6.08 20.11 -21.64
N ALA A 16 -6.30 20.10 -22.96
CA ALA A 16 -5.38 19.52 -23.93
C ALA A 16 -4.11 20.39 -24.01
N LEU A 17 -3.04 19.98 -23.34
CA LEU A 17 -1.69 20.50 -23.59
C LEU A 17 -1.17 19.84 -24.88
N GLY A 18 -1.19 20.62 -25.96
CA GLY A 18 -0.66 20.20 -27.27
C GLY A 18 0.86 20.00 -27.22
N VAL A 19 1.31 18.76 -27.35
CA VAL A 19 2.69 18.41 -27.71
C VAL A 19 2.70 18.16 -29.22
N PRO A 20 3.57 18.80 -30.01
CA PRO A 20 3.64 18.52 -31.44
C PRO A 20 4.15 17.10 -31.67
N ALA A 21 3.35 16.30 -32.37
CA ALA A 21 3.74 14.97 -32.83
C ALA A 21 4.78 15.11 -33.95
N ALA A 22 6.06 14.90 -33.63
CA ALA A 22 7.08 14.66 -34.63
C ALA A 22 7.01 13.17 -35.04
N ILE A 23 6.55 12.91 -36.27
CA ILE A 23 6.65 11.60 -36.91
C ILE A 23 8.13 11.41 -37.28
N ALA A 24 8.85 10.54 -36.55
CA ALA A 24 10.17 10.11 -36.95
C ALA A 24 10.05 8.95 -37.96
N GLN A 25 10.58 9.14 -39.16
CA GLN A 25 10.78 8.07 -40.14
C GLN A 25 11.98 7.21 -39.73
N GLU A 26 11.78 5.89 -39.66
CA GLU A 26 12.86 4.91 -39.51
C GLU A 26 13.71 4.84 -40.78
N PHE A 27 15.02 4.98 -40.63
CA PHE A 27 16.01 4.54 -41.62
C PHE A 27 16.52 3.15 -41.19
N PRO A 28 16.51 2.13 -42.06
CA PRO A 28 17.31 0.92 -41.86
C PRO A 28 18.76 1.27 -42.26
N GLU A 29 19.86 0.74 -41.74
CA GLU A 29 20.16 -0.56 -41.16
C GLU A 29 21.60 -0.44 -40.60
N ASN A 30 21.97 -1.12 -39.52
CA ASN A 30 23.08 -2.08 -39.59
C ASN A 30 23.16 -2.95 -38.34
N ARG A 31 23.22 -4.26 -38.55
CA ARG A 31 23.31 -5.28 -37.52
C ARG A 31 24.73 -5.44 -37.00
N THR A 32 24.78 -5.93 -35.76
CA THR A 32 25.68 -6.96 -35.21
C THR A 32 26.73 -6.48 -34.22
N GLU A 33 26.28 -6.19 -32.99
CA GLU A 33 27.01 -6.59 -31.79
C GLU A 33 26.03 -7.35 -30.90
N THR A 34 26.15 -8.68 -30.90
CA THR A 34 25.53 -9.51 -29.87
C THR A 34 26.35 -9.30 -28.60
N GLU A 35 26.10 -8.18 -27.92
CA GLU A 35 26.45 -8.02 -26.52
C GLU A 35 25.68 -9.12 -25.79
N LEU A 36 26.40 -10.17 -25.37
CA LEU A 36 25.90 -11.14 -24.42
C LEU A 36 25.52 -10.35 -23.19
N ALA A 37 24.24 -9.98 -23.09
CA ALA A 37 23.65 -9.49 -21.86
C ALA A 37 23.89 -10.57 -20.82
N VAL A 38 24.94 -10.38 -20.02
CA VAL A 38 25.17 -11.17 -18.82
C VAL A 38 23.90 -10.97 -18.00
N ASP A 39 23.17 -12.05 -17.76
CA ASP A 39 22.05 -12.07 -16.83
C ASP A 39 22.63 -11.81 -15.43
N VAL A 40 22.82 -10.52 -15.11
CA VAL A 40 23.16 -10.06 -13.77
C VAL A 40 21.88 -10.27 -12.98
N GLY A 41 21.80 -11.41 -12.29
CA GLY A 41 20.59 -11.86 -11.60
C GLY A 41 19.94 -10.77 -10.74
N ASP A 42 18.64 -10.90 -10.50
CA ASP A 42 17.84 -9.85 -9.89
C ASP A 42 18.39 -9.36 -8.53
N VAL A 43 18.57 -8.04 -8.40
CA VAL A 43 18.96 -7.41 -7.13
C VAL A 43 17.72 -7.17 -6.26
N VAL A 44 17.69 -7.82 -5.11
CA VAL A 44 16.68 -7.73 -4.05
C VAL A 44 17.21 -6.85 -2.93
N VAL A 45 16.37 -5.97 -2.40
CA VAL A 45 16.70 -5.14 -1.23
C VAL A 45 15.96 -5.65 0.00
N THR A 46 14.79 -6.25 -0.17
CA THR A 46 13.86 -6.56 0.92
C THR A 46 14.38 -7.61 1.91
N ALA A 47 15.15 -8.59 1.45
CA ALA A 47 15.60 -9.67 2.33
C ALA A 47 16.64 -9.23 3.39
N THR A 48 17.52 -8.29 3.02
CA THR A 48 18.66 -7.85 3.86
C THR A 48 18.69 -6.34 4.10
N ARG A 49 17.69 -5.59 3.60
CA ARG A 49 17.66 -4.12 3.51
C ARG A 49 18.86 -3.46 2.83
N LEU A 50 19.69 -4.28 2.20
CA LEU A 50 20.83 -3.91 1.39
C LEU A 50 20.64 -4.52 0.01
N PRO A 51 21.00 -3.83 -1.08
CA PRO A 51 21.05 -4.45 -2.40
C PRO A 51 21.93 -5.69 -2.38
N ALA A 52 21.32 -6.83 -2.72
CA ALA A 52 21.98 -8.13 -2.83
C ALA A 52 21.39 -8.90 -4.01
N LEU A 53 22.22 -9.71 -4.68
CA LEU A 53 21.74 -10.59 -5.75
C LEU A 53 20.83 -11.66 -5.16
N SER A 54 19.70 -11.94 -5.81
CA SER A 54 18.72 -12.96 -5.38
C SER A 54 19.36 -14.31 -5.16
N ALA A 55 20.32 -14.71 -6.01
CA ALA A 55 21.08 -15.96 -5.92
C ALA A 55 21.96 -16.06 -4.65
N THR A 56 22.26 -14.94 -4.01
CA THR A 56 23.10 -14.88 -2.79
C THR A 56 22.30 -14.77 -1.51
N LEU A 57 20.96 -14.65 -1.61
CA LEU A 57 20.08 -14.53 -0.46
C LEU A 57 19.74 -15.91 0.12
N PRO A 58 19.90 -16.12 1.44
CA PRO A 58 19.47 -17.36 2.09
C PRO A 58 17.96 -17.40 2.37
N ALA A 59 17.21 -16.35 2.02
CA ALA A 59 15.75 -16.31 2.11
C ALA A 59 15.12 -16.55 0.74
N ALA A 60 14.18 -17.50 0.67
CA ALA A 60 13.36 -17.70 -0.52
C ALA A 60 12.66 -16.40 -0.87
N THR A 61 13.02 -15.76 -1.98
CA THR A 61 12.46 -14.48 -2.39
C THR A 61 11.76 -14.66 -3.72
N THR A 62 10.50 -14.24 -3.81
CA THR A 62 9.81 -14.15 -5.10
C THR A 62 9.87 -12.72 -5.60
N ILE A 63 10.25 -12.55 -6.87
CA ILE A 63 10.36 -11.26 -7.52
C ILE A 63 9.39 -11.23 -8.69
N LEU A 64 8.49 -10.26 -8.69
CA LEU A 64 7.65 -9.95 -9.84
C LEU A 64 8.23 -8.70 -10.51
N THR A 65 8.94 -8.92 -11.62
CA THR A 65 9.46 -7.84 -12.46
C THR A 65 8.33 -7.15 -13.22
N GLN A 66 8.57 -5.93 -13.70
CA GLN A 66 7.60 -5.21 -14.54
C GLN A 66 7.13 -6.05 -15.72
N ASP A 67 8.06 -6.73 -16.38
CA ASP A 67 7.79 -7.63 -17.50
C ASP A 67 6.88 -8.79 -17.11
N ALA A 68 7.12 -9.41 -15.96
CA ALA A 68 6.27 -10.47 -15.43
C ALA A 68 4.86 -9.93 -15.10
N ILE A 69 4.78 -8.76 -14.45
CA ILE A 69 3.52 -8.07 -14.13
C ILE A 69 2.71 -7.82 -15.41
N GLN A 70 3.36 -7.31 -16.46
CA GLN A 70 2.75 -6.99 -17.76
C GLN A 70 2.32 -8.22 -18.57
N LYS A 71 2.84 -9.40 -18.24
CA LYS A 71 2.44 -10.68 -18.84
C LYS A 71 1.33 -11.38 -18.06
N THR A 72 0.97 -10.85 -16.88
CA THR A 72 -0.12 -11.41 -16.09
C THR A 72 -1.50 -10.94 -16.58
N PRO A 73 -2.56 -11.74 -16.38
CA PRO A 73 -3.94 -11.28 -16.59
C PRO A 73 -4.34 -10.10 -15.69
N PHE A 74 -3.54 -9.80 -14.66
CA PHE A 74 -3.81 -8.77 -13.65
C PHE A 74 -3.27 -7.40 -14.04
N ARG A 75 -2.48 -7.31 -15.12
CA ARG A 75 -2.04 -6.04 -15.69
C ARG A 75 -3.21 -5.12 -16.02
N ASP A 76 -4.41 -5.67 -16.24
CA ASP A 76 -5.55 -4.99 -16.83
C ASP A 76 -6.56 -4.42 -15.81
N GLY A 77 -6.07 -3.75 -14.75
CA GLY A 77 -6.92 -2.99 -13.81
C GLY A 77 -7.36 -3.76 -12.57
N TYR A 78 -6.57 -4.76 -12.18
CA TYR A 78 -6.71 -5.46 -10.91
C TYR A 78 -5.87 -4.77 -9.84
N GLN A 79 -6.33 -4.80 -8.60
CA GLN A 79 -5.54 -4.28 -7.48
C GLN A 79 -4.37 -5.24 -7.23
N VAL A 80 -3.26 -4.74 -6.66
CA VAL A 80 -2.03 -5.52 -6.49
C VAL A 80 -2.24 -6.80 -5.67
N ASP A 81 -3.22 -6.82 -4.76
CA ASP A 81 -3.58 -8.02 -3.99
C ASP A 81 -4.11 -9.17 -4.85
N ASP A 82 -4.72 -8.90 -6.00
CA ASP A 82 -5.16 -9.96 -6.92
C ASP A 82 -3.98 -10.62 -7.65
N LEU A 83 -2.96 -9.83 -8.02
CA LEU A 83 -1.71 -10.35 -8.59
C LEU A 83 -0.98 -11.23 -7.58
N LEU A 84 -0.96 -10.82 -6.30
CA LEU A 84 -0.29 -11.56 -5.23
C LEU A 84 -0.89 -12.96 -4.97
N ARG A 85 -2.09 -13.26 -5.45
CA ARG A 85 -2.69 -14.62 -5.36
C ARG A 85 -1.90 -15.68 -6.13
N TYR A 86 -1.07 -15.26 -7.09
CA TYR A 86 -0.25 -16.16 -7.91
C TYR A 86 1.15 -16.36 -7.33
N VAL A 87 1.50 -15.59 -6.30
CA VAL A 87 2.77 -15.75 -5.62
C VAL A 87 2.62 -16.89 -4.61
N PRO A 88 3.45 -17.94 -4.70
CA PRO A 88 3.46 -19.01 -3.70
C PRO A 88 3.62 -18.43 -2.29
N GLU A 89 3.02 -19.10 -1.30
CA GLU A 89 3.10 -18.72 0.12
C GLU A 89 2.37 -17.42 0.50
N VAL A 90 1.81 -16.69 -0.46
CA VAL A 90 1.02 -15.48 -0.24
C VAL A 90 -0.47 -15.81 -0.26
N GLN A 91 -1.19 -15.34 0.77
CA GLN A 91 -2.63 -15.54 0.94
C GLN A 91 -3.28 -14.17 1.19
N PRO A 92 -3.70 -13.46 0.13
CA PRO A 92 -4.55 -12.28 0.25
C PRO A 92 -5.92 -12.65 0.80
N ALA A 93 -6.73 -11.65 1.16
CA ALA A 93 -8.12 -11.86 1.54
C ALA A 93 -8.92 -12.65 0.48
N ASN A 94 -9.93 -13.41 0.89
CA ASN A 94 -10.73 -14.25 -0.02
C ASN A 94 -11.38 -13.44 -1.15
N LEU A 95 -11.85 -12.24 -0.83
CA LEU A 95 -12.39 -11.31 -1.81
C LEU A 95 -11.30 -10.31 -2.24
N SER A 96 -11.28 -9.99 -3.53
CA SER A 96 -10.46 -8.89 -4.09
C SER A 96 -10.74 -7.60 -3.33
N SER A 97 -9.70 -6.81 -3.07
CA SER A 97 -9.84 -5.50 -2.42
C SER A 97 -10.84 -4.57 -3.14
N ARG A 98 -11.13 -4.80 -4.43
CA ARG A 98 -12.14 -4.05 -5.20
C ARG A 98 -13.58 -4.22 -4.70
N TYR A 99 -13.89 -5.37 -4.11
CA TYR A 99 -15.25 -5.73 -3.67
C TYR A 99 -15.32 -6.04 -2.17
N ASN A 100 -14.17 -6.11 -1.50
CA ASN A 100 -14.10 -6.46 -0.09
C ASN A 100 -14.29 -5.22 0.80
N HIS A 101 -14.74 -5.44 2.04
CA HIS A 101 -14.82 -4.41 3.04
C HIS A 101 -13.42 -3.79 3.30
N PRO A 102 -13.26 -2.46 3.38
CA PRO A 102 -11.96 -1.79 3.54
C PRO A 102 -11.15 -2.29 4.73
N THR A 103 -11.81 -2.72 5.80
CA THR A 103 -11.18 -3.26 7.01
C THR A 103 -10.87 -4.77 6.95
N ALA A 104 -11.30 -5.45 5.89
CA ALA A 104 -11.10 -6.88 5.65
C ALA A 104 -10.00 -7.16 4.60
N GLN A 105 -9.25 -6.13 4.21
CA GLN A 105 -8.13 -6.22 3.27
C GLN A 105 -6.87 -6.69 4.00
N GLY A 106 -6.71 -8.01 4.12
CA GLY A 106 -5.56 -8.62 4.80
C GLY A 106 -4.59 -9.32 3.84
N LEU A 107 -3.36 -9.55 4.32
CA LEU A 107 -2.37 -10.39 3.66
C LEU A 107 -1.70 -11.33 4.66
N SER A 108 -1.76 -12.62 4.41
CA SER A 108 -1.08 -13.65 5.21
C SER A 108 0.04 -14.28 4.40
N LEU A 109 1.22 -14.39 4.99
CA LEU A 109 2.35 -15.14 4.45
C LEU A 109 2.49 -16.44 5.24
N ARG A 110 2.51 -17.59 4.54
CA ARG A 110 2.59 -18.94 5.13
C ARG A 110 1.51 -19.24 6.19
N GLY A 111 0.35 -18.60 6.10
CA GLY A 111 -0.77 -18.85 7.03
C GLY A 111 -0.62 -18.23 8.42
N LEU A 112 0.33 -17.31 8.63
CA LEU A 112 0.59 -16.71 9.96
C LEU A 112 -0.42 -15.61 10.35
N GLY A 113 -1.37 -15.30 9.47
CA GLY A 113 -2.46 -14.38 9.71
C GLY A 113 -2.24 -12.99 9.10
N THR A 114 -3.31 -12.22 9.00
CA THR A 114 -3.39 -11.02 8.15
C THR A 114 -2.73 -9.76 8.72
N ARG A 115 -2.46 -9.74 10.03
CA ARG A 115 -1.81 -8.62 10.75
C ARG A 115 -0.34 -8.92 11.09
N ARG A 116 0.25 -9.94 10.46
CA ARG A 116 1.63 -10.38 10.70
C ARG A 116 2.52 -10.25 9.47
N SER A 117 2.01 -9.69 8.37
CA SER A 117 2.77 -9.45 7.15
C SER A 117 2.88 -7.94 6.94
N LEU A 118 4.11 -7.47 6.72
CA LEU A 118 4.37 -6.06 6.44
C LEU A 118 4.32 -5.83 4.93
N VAL A 119 3.54 -4.84 4.50
CA VAL A 119 3.50 -4.40 3.11
C VAL A 119 4.09 -2.99 3.04
N LEU A 120 5.07 -2.80 2.17
CA LEU A 120 5.79 -1.53 2.00
C LEU A 120 5.56 -0.98 0.58
N LEU A 121 5.44 0.33 0.47
CA LEU A 121 5.59 1.08 -0.79
C LEU A 121 6.83 1.95 -0.65
N ASP A 122 7.88 1.65 -1.41
CA ASP A 122 9.18 2.34 -1.34
C ASP A 122 9.69 2.54 0.10
N GLY A 123 9.65 1.47 0.91
CA GLY A 123 10.08 1.48 2.30
C GLY A 123 9.06 2.01 3.32
N VAL A 124 7.93 2.57 2.88
CA VAL A 124 6.87 3.12 3.76
C VAL A 124 5.75 2.10 3.99
N PRO A 125 5.33 1.84 5.24
CA PRO A 125 4.22 0.92 5.51
C PRO A 125 2.91 1.30 4.82
N LEU A 126 2.31 0.36 4.10
CA LEU A 126 0.94 0.43 3.57
C LEU A 126 -0.11 -0.15 4.54
N ASN A 127 0.35 -0.83 5.60
CA ASN A 127 -0.52 -1.33 6.65
C ASN A 127 -1.09 -0.16 7.46
N ASP A 128 -2.40 -0.14 7.61
CA ASP A 128 -3.10 0.79 8.47
C ASP A 128 -2.63 0.67 9.93
N GLY A 129 -2.20 1.79 10.52
CA GLY A 129 -1.68 1.79 11.88
C GLY A 129 -2.70 1.40 12.94
N PHE A 130 -3.99 1.69 12.74
CA PHE A 130 -5.04 1.43 13.73
C PHE A 130 -5.54 -0.02 13.69
N GLY A 131 -5.88 -0.50 12.49
CA GLY A 131 -6.57 -1.76 12.27
C GLY A 131 -5.74 -2.84 11.58
N GLY A 132 -4.54 -2.53 11.08
CA GLY A 132 -3.57 -3.48 10.56
C GLY A 132 -3.93 -4.13 9.22
N TRP A 133 -5.00 -3.70 8.56
CA TRP A 133 -5.30 -4.09 7.17
C TRP A 133 -4.36 -3.36 6.20
N VAL A 134 -4.31 -3.80 4.95
CA VAL A 134 -3.44 -3.23 3.91
C VAL A 134 -4.27 -2.31 3.02
N ASN A 135 -3.80 -1.08 2.83
CA ASN A 135 -4.47 -0.08 2.01
C ASN A 135 -4.10 -0.24 0.52
N TRP A 136 -4.56 -1.32 -0.13
CA TRP A 136 -4.21 -1.63 -1.54
C TRP A 136 -4.57 -0.53 -2.54
N GLY A 137 -5.59 0.26 -2.25
CA GLY A 137 -6.02 1.38 -3.08
C GLY A 137 -4.98 2.50 -3.25
N LEU A 138 -4.05 2.65 -2.28
CA LEU A 138 -2.95 3.63 -2.33
C LEU A 138 -1.85 3.27 -3.32
N VAL A 139 -1.78 2.01 -3.76
CA VAL A 139 -0.72 1.57 -4.66
C VAL A 139 -0.86 2.28 -6.01
N PRO A 140 0.18 2.99 -6.49
CA PRO A 140 0.14 3.66 -7.79
C PRO A 140 0.27 2.65 -8.94
N ASP A 141 -0.17 3.01 -10.15
CA ASP A 141 0.02 2.17 -11.36
C ASP A 141 1.47 2.15 -11.87
N ALA A 142 2.36 2.88 -11.20
CA ALA A 142 3.79 3.01 -11.52
C ALA A 142 4.65 2.01 -10.74
N ILE A 143 4.22 0.75 -10.61
CA ILE A 143 5.02 -0.29 -9.96
C ILE A 143 6.03 -0.87 -10.94
N ARG A 144 7.31 -0.81 -10.57
CA ARG A 144 8.41 -1.42 -11.32
C ARG A 144 8.67 -2.85 -10.88
N ARG A 145 8.53 -3.12 -9.58
CA ARG A 145 8.90 -4.43 -9.03
C ARG A 145 8.14 -4.71 -7.74
N ILE A 146 7.82 -5.98 -7.51
CA ILE A 146 7.32 -6.48 -6.23
C ILE A 146 8.29 -7.54 -5.71
N GLU A 147 8.75 -7.37 -4.48
CA GLU A 147 9.61 -8.34 -3.78
C GLU A 147 8.81 -8.96 -2.62
N VAL A 148 8.74 -10.28 -2.58
CA VAL A 148 8.02 -11.03 -1.54
C VAL A 148 9.03 -11.91 -0.81
N VAL A 149 9.23 -11.59 0.48
CA VAL A 149 10.15 -12.30 1.38
C VAL A 149 9.33 -12.92 2.52
N PRO A 150 8.92 -14.19 2.40
CA PRO A 150 8.22 -14.93 3.44
C PRO A 150 9.16 -15.31 4.61
N GLY A 151 8.66 -15.12 5.84
CA GLY A 151 9.38 -15.41 7.07
C GLY A 151 10.57 -14.50 7.34
N GLY A 152 11.13 -14.58 8.55
CA GLY A 152 12.42 -13.96 8.91
C GLY A 152 12.47 -12.43 8.93
N GLY A 153 11.42 -11.73 8.49
CA GLY A 153 11.41 -10.27 8.39
C GLY A 153 11.47 -9.53 9.73
N SER A 154 11.19 -10.19 10.85
CA SER A 154 11.11 -9.52 12.16
C SER A 154 12.43 -8.96 12.69
N SER A 155 13.59 -9.50 12.30
CA SER A 155 14.86 -8.95 12.75
C SER A 155 15.13 -7.56 12.17
N LEU A 156 14.78 -7.32 10.91
CA LEU A 156 15.00 -6.04 10.23
C LEU A 156 13.79 -5.11 10.28
N TYR A 157 12.57 -5.66 10.28
CA TYR A 157 11.32 -4.90 10.13
C TYR A 157 10.40 -4.96 11.36
N GLY A 158 10.82 -5.64 12.43
CA GLY A 158 10.08 -5.72 13.69
C GLY A 158 8.84 -6.62 13.65
N THR A 159 7.96 -6.42 14.65
CA THR A 159 6.83 -7.33 14.92
C THR A 159 5.78 -7.39 13.81
N TRP A 160 5.71 -6.38 12.94
CA TRP A 160 4.79 -6.34 11.79
C TRP A 160 5.17 -7.31 10.67
N ALA A 161 6.41 -7.80 10.65
CA ALA A 161 6.96 -8.66 9.59
C ALA A 161 7.22 -10.11 10.04
N MET A 162 6.50 -10.60 11.06
CA MET A 162 6.65 -11.99 11.55
C MET A 162 6.40 -13.03 10.44
N GLY A 163 5.39 -12.79 9.61
CA GLY A 163 5.07 -13.59 8.44
C GLY A 163 5.96 -13.31 7.25
N GLY A 164 6.64 -12.16 7.23
CA GLY A 164 7.48 -11.69 6.14
C GLY A 164 7.10 -10.30 5.64
N VAL A 165 7.68 -9.92 4.51
CA VAL A 165 7.55 -8.60 3.91
C VAL A 165 7.16 -8.71 2.43
N VAL A 166 6.22 -7.86 2.01
CA VAL A 166 5.94 -7.59 0.59
C VAL A 166 6.29 -6.16 0.30
N HIS A 167 7.28 -5.94 -0.56
CA HIS A 167 7.78 -4.61 -0.89
C HIS A 167 7.42 -4.25 -2.33
N LEU A 168 6.60 -3.23 -2.47
CA LEU A 168 6.21 -2.64 -3.74
C LEU A 168 7.18 -1.50 -4.05
N LEU A 169 7.93 -1.63 -5.13
CA LEU A 169 8.88 -0.61 -5.58
C LEU A 169 8.33 0.10 -6.80
N THR A 170 8.28 1.43 -6.73
CA THR A 170 7.82 2.25 -7.83
C THR A 170 8.89 2.40 -8.92
N GLU A 171 8.44 2.81 -10.11
CA GLU A 171 9.31 3.31 -11.17
C GLU A 171 10.18 4.45 -10.65
N GLN A 172 11.48 4.36 -10.87
CA GLN A 172 12.35 5.45 -10.48
C GLN A 172 12.15 6.62 -11.46
N PRO A 173 12.04 7.86 -10.96
CA PRO A 173 11.86 9.03 -11.81
C PRO A 173 13.11 9.41 -12.64
N GLY A 174 14.18 8.60 -12.58
CA GLY A 174 15.46 8.85 -13.23
C GLY A 174 15.50 8.55 -14.73
N GLY A 175 16.55 9.07 -15.38
CA GLY A 175 16.77 8.98 -16.83
C GLY A 175 16.43 10.30 -17.52
N VAL A 176 17.32 10.78 -18.40
CA VAL A 176 17.13 12.05 -19.10
C VAL A 176 15.91 11.97 -20.01
N GLY A 177 14.98 12.90 -19.83
CA GLY A 177 13.76 13.02 -20.64
C GLY A 177 12.50 12.71 -19.86
N GLY A 178 11.38 12.60 -20.58
CA GLY A 178 10.08 12.33 -19.98
C GLY A 178 9.33 11.23 -20.71
N ALA A 179 8.48 10.53 -19.98
CA ALA A 179 7.51 9.61 -20.56
C ALA A 179 6.17 9.79 -19.86
N VAL A 180 5.09 9.75 -20.64
CA VAL A 180 3.73 9.76 -20.15
C VAL A 180 3.06 8.48 -20.63
N ARG A 181 2.45 7.75 -19.70
CA ARG A 181 1.61 6.60 -19.97
C ARG A 181 0.20 6.94 -19.52
N ALA A 182 -0.75 6.87 -20.45
CA ALA A 182 -2.16 6.98 -20.16
C ALA A 182 -2.84 5.65 -20.49
N GLU A 183 -3.80 5.27 -19.67
CA GLU A 183 -4.39 3.95 -19.72
C GLU A 183 -5.86 4.04 -19.36
N SER A 184 -6.71 3.43 -20.17
CA SER A 184 -8.15 3.42 -19.96
C SER A 184 -8.67 2.00 -20.10
N ARG A 185 -9.54 1.60 -19.19
CA ARG A 185 -10.14 0.27 -19.13
C ARG A 185 -11.61 0.36 -18.87
N ALA A 186 -12.35 -0.54 -19.52
CA ALA A 186 -13.76 -0.76 -19.29
C ALA A 186 -14.05 -2.26 -19.28
N GLY A 187 -15.03 -2.70 -18.50
CA GLY A 187 -15.35 -4.13 -18.37
C GLY A 187 -16.76 -4.40 -17.84
N ASN A 188 -17.01 -5.66 -17.51
CA ASN A 188 -18.25 -6.09 -16.87
C ASN A 188 -18.47 -5.37 -15.53
N LEU A 189 -19.69 -5.49 -14.99
CA LEU A 189 -20.10 -4.84 -13.74
C LEU A 189 -19.94 -3.31 -13.78
N SER A 190 -20.08 -2.71 -14.98
CA SER A 190 -19.84 -1.28 -15.21
C SER A 190 -18.48 -0.81 -14.69
N THR A 191 -17.46 -1.65 -14.84
CA THR A 191 -16.12 -1.34 -14.35
C THR A 191 -15.43 -0.40 -15.31
N TYR A 192 -14.90 0.71 -14.80
CA TYR A 192 -14.07 1.67 -15.53
C TYR A 192 -12.84 2.03 -14.70
N SER A 193 -11.67 2.07 -15.33
CA SER A 193 -10.43 2.50 -14.69
C SER A 193 -9.62 3.34 -15.64
N ASN A 194 -9.26 4.55 -15.23
CA ASN A 194 -8.39 5.43 -15.99
C ASN A 194 -7.19 5.76 -15.14
N ALA A 195 -6.00 5.64 -15.72
CA ALA A 195 -4.75 5.95 -15.05
C ALA A 195 -3.85 6.81 -15.94
N VAL A 196 -3.13 7.72 -15.33
CA VAL A 196 -2.09 8.52 -15.99
C VAL A 196 -0.85 8.48 -15.11
N THR A 197 0.26 8.04 -15.69
CA THR A 197 1.58 8.06 -15.07
C THR A 197 2.48 8.95 -15.91
N SER A 198 3.16 9.90 -15.27
CA SER A 198 4.14 10.77 -15.90
C SER A 198 5.45 10.66 -15.14
N ARG A 199 6.54 10.44 -15.86
CA ARG A 199 7.89 10.49 -15.33
C ARG A 199 8.71 11.52 -16.11
N TYR A 200 9.54 12.26 -15.41
CA TYR A 200 10.46 13.22 -15.99
C TYR A 200 11.75 13.23 -15.19
N GLY A 201 12.88 13.07 -15.86
CA GLY A 201 14.20 13.04 -15.23
C GLY A 201 15.21 13.92 -15.95
N THR A 202 16.15 14.42 -15.16
CA THR A 202 17.40 15.07 -15.60
C THR A 202 18.58 14.33 -14.97
N ASP A 203 19.80 14.82 -15.18
CA ASP A 203 21.01 14.26 -14.55
C ASP A 203 20.97 14.31 -13.01
N ARG A 204 20.20 15.25 -12.43
CA ARG A 204 20.18 15.48 -10.98
C ARG A 204 18.81 15.39 -10.36
N THR A 205 17.73 15.52 -11.12
CA THR A 205 16.37 15.58 -10.58
C THR A 205 15.46 14.58 -11.27
N GLY A 206 14.49 14.06 -10.52
CA GLY A 206 13.44 13.20 -11.04
C GLY A 206 12.09 13.60 -10.48
N LEU A 207 11.05 13.46 -11.30
CA LEU A 207 9.65 13.58 -10.92
C LEU A 207 8.87 12.38 -11.46
N LEU A 208 8.09 11.75 -10.60
CA LEU A 208 7.08 10.73 -10.93
C LEU A 208 5.73 11.24 -10.41
N LEU A 209 4.72 11.22 -11.25
CA LEU A 209 3.33 11.50 -10.91
C LEU A 209 2.46 10.35 -11.40
N SER A 210 1.53 9.87 -10.58
CA SER A 210 0.56 8.84 -10.94
C SER A 210 -0.81 9.24 -10.42
N ALA A 211 -1.83 9.18 -11.28
CA ALA A 211 -3.22 9.40 -10.91
C ALA A 211 -4.08 8.27 -11.46
N ARG A 212 -5.05 7.81 -10.67
CA ARG A 212 -6.00 6.77 -11.05
C ARG A 212 -7.40 7.11 -10.58
N TRP A 213 -8.38 6.91 -11.45
CA TRP A 213 -9.80 6.91 -11.15
C TRP A 213 -10.37 5.53 -11.45
N PHE A 214 -11.13 4.98 -10.51
CA PHE A 214 -11.71 3.65 -10.63
C PHE A 214 -13.17 3.65 -10.19
N HIS A 215 -14.00 2.94 -10.94
CA HIS A 215 -15.38 2.66 -10.60
C HIS A 215 -15.74 1.22 -10.98
N THR A 216 -16.53 0.54 -10.15
CA THR A 216 -17.23 -0.70 -10.50
C THR A 216 -18.54 -0.76 -9.71
N ASN A 217 -19.59 -1.33 -10.29
CA ASN A 217 -20.80 -1.67 -9.56
C ASN A 217 -20.65 -2.95 -8.74
N GLY A 218 -19.60 -3.75 -9.00
CA GLY A 218 -19.40 -5.04 -8.35
C GLY A 218 -20.56 -6.01 -8.54
N TYR A 219 -20.74 -6.92 -7.59
CA TYR A 219 -21.76 -7.96 -7.64
C TYR A 219 -22.35 -8.20 -6.26
N ILE A 220 -23.51 -8.87 -6.21
CA ILE A 220 -24.16 -9.23 -4.94
C ILE A 220 -23.46 -10.47 -4.38
N THR A 221 -22.76 -10.31 -3.25
CA THR A 221 -22.04 -11.40 -2.57
C THR A 221 -22.95 -12.40 -1.88
N VAL A 222 -24.17 -12.00 -1.52
CA VAL A 222 -25.19 -12.90 -0.95
C VAL A 222 -25.59 -13.97 -1.99
N PRO A 223 -25.66 -15.27 -1.64
CA PRO A 223 -26.10 -16.31 -2.56
C PRO A 223 -27.54 -16.10 -3.04
N SER A 224 -27.84 -16.43 -4.30
CA SER A 224 -29.13 -16.14 -4.93
C SER A 224 -30.36 -16.68 -4.18
N TYR A 225 -30.23 -17.82 -3.50
CA TYR A 225 -31.31 -18.43 -2.71
C TYR A 225 -31.57 -17.76 -1.36
N GLN A 226 -30.68 -16.87 -0.90
CA GLN A 226 -30.84 -16.06 0.32
C GLN A 226 -31.15 -14.59 0.01
N ARG A 227 -31.01 -14.17 -1.26
CA ARG A 227 -31.19 -12.78 -1.68
C ARG A 227 -32.62 -12.33 -1.48
N GLY A 228 -32.79 -11.08 -1.05
CA GLY A 228 -34.07 -10.39 -1.02
C GLY A 228 -33.96 -8.92 -1.43
N ALA A 229 -35.00 -8.15 -1.11
CA ALA A 229 -35.21 -6.80 -1.65
C ALA A 229 -34.12 -5.79 -1.28
N ILE A 230 -33.47 -5.99 -0.13
CA ILE A 230 -32.40 -5.12 0.36
C ILE A 230 -31.03 -5.48 -0.19
N ASP A 231 -30.86 -6.63 -0.85
CA ASP A 231 -29.52 -7.01 -1.29
C ASP A 231 -29.09 -6.17 -2.50
N ARG A 232 -27.87 -5.65 -2.44
CA ARG A 232 -27.23 -4.75 -3.41
C ARG A 232 -25.84 -5.26 -3.73
N SER A 233 -25.32 -4.79 -4.85
CA SER A 233 -23.97 -5.13 -5.28
C SER A 233 -22.94 -4.38 -4.44
N ASP A 234 -21.77 -4.99 -4.23
CA ASP A 234 -20.66 -4.37 -3.53
C ASP A 234 -19.93 -3.42 -4.48
N ASP A 235 -20.41 -2.18 -4.57
CA ASP A 235 -19.84 -1.18 -5.46
C ASP A 235 -18.62 -0.47 -4.85
N SER A 236 -17.73 0.01 -5.72
CA SER A 236 -16.53 0.72 -5.32
C SER A 236 -16.21 1.85 -6.28
N ARG A 237 -15.89 2.99 -5.70
CA ARG A 237 -15.38 4.18 -6.39
C ARG A 237 -14.18 4.66 -5.62
N HIS A 238 -13.05 4.82 -6.30
CA HIS A 238 -11.88 5.37 -5.65
C HIS A 238 -10.97 6.12 -6.60
N GLU A 239 -10.26 7.07 -6.02
CA GLU A 239 -9.31 7.93 -6.68
C GLU A 239 -7.99 7.83 -5.90
N ASN A 240 -6.90 7.66 -6.64
CA ASN A 240 -5.55 7.62 -6.08
C ASN A 240 -4.68 8.63 -6.82
N PHE A 241 -3.95 9.44 -6.07
CA PHE A 241 -2.89 10.28 -6.58
C PHE A 241 -1.61 9.97 -5.80
N HIS A 242 -0.49 9.84 -6.52
CA HIS A 242 0.82 9.62 -5.95
C HIS A 242 1.84 10.49 -6.67
N GLY A 243 2.76 11.07 -5.91
CA GLY A 243 3.88 11.83 -6.43
C GLY A 243 5.18 11.43 -5.75
N MET A 244 6.26 11.38 -6.50
CA MET A 244 7.62 11.28 -5.99
C MET A 244 8.52 12.28 -6.71
N PHE A 245 9.26 13.06 -5.94
CA PHE A 245 10.33 13.91 -6.40
C PHE A 245 11.66 13.38 -5.85
N SER A 246 12.69 13.33 -6.68
CA SER A 246 14.05 13.03 -6.23
C SER A 246 15.04 14.07 -6.73
N THR A 247 16.09 14.31 -5.94
CA THR A 247 17.20 15.18 -6.35
C THR A 247 18.53 14.77 -5.75
N ALA A 248 19.57 14.75 -6.56
CA ALA A 248 20.95 14.55 -6.14
C ALA A 248 21.48 15.82 -5.45
N LEU A 249 21.45 15.82 -4.11
CA LEU A 249 22.00 16.90 -3.30
C LEU A 249 23.53 17.01 -3.52
N THR A 250 24.19 15.86 -3.58
CA THR A 250 25.61 15.69 -3.91
C THR A 250 25.77 14.56 -4.93
N SER A 251 27.01 14.22 -5.33
CA SER A 251 27.28 13.03 -6.15
C SER A 251 27.01 11.71 -5.43
N HIS A 252 26.81 11.74 -4.11
CA HIS A 252 26.69 10.58 -3.25
C HIS A 252 25.46 10.63 -2.35
N THR A 253 24.56 11.60 -2.53
CA THR A 253 23.41 11.78 -1.65
C THR A 253 22.20 12.21 -2.47
N VAL A 254 21.13 11.43 -2.36
CA VAL A 254 19.85 11.67 -3.02
C VAL A 254 18.79 11.95 -1.97
N LEU A 255 18.07 13.04 -2.17
CA LEU A 255 16.84 13.37 -1.47
C LEU A 255 15.66 12.80 -2.25
N LYS A 256 14.74 12.14 -1.56
CA LYS A 256 13.46 11.66 -2.08
C LYS A 256 12.33 12.26 -1.25
N ILE A 257 11.32 12.81 -1.91
CA ILE A 257 10.08 13.27 -1.29
C ILE A 257 8.96 12.57 -2.01
N SER A 258 8.11 11.86 -1.30
CA SER A 258 6.95 11.20 -1.89
C SER A 258 5.70 11.40 -1.05
N GLY A 259 4.55 11.14 -1.65
CA GLY A 259 3.28 11.23 -0.96
C GLY A 259 2.14 10.85 -1.87
N GLY A 260 0.97 10.69 -1.27
CA GLY A 260 -0.22 10.31 -2.00
C GLY A 260 -1.49 10.74 -1.30
N LEU A 261 -2.57 10.78 -2.09
CA LEU A 261 -3.92 11.06 -1.65
C LEU A 261 -4.82 9.96 -2.19
N PHE A 262 -5.63 9.39 -1.31
CA PHE A 262 -6.59 8.36 -1.67
C PHE A 262 -7.94 8.72 -1.11
N HIS A 263 -8.97 8.63 -1.95
CA HIS A 263 -10.35 8.76 -1.55
C HIS A 263 -11.16 7.59 -2.11
N GLU A 264 -12.03 7.03 -1.29
CA GLU A 264 -12.85 5.89 -1.65
C GLU A 264 -14.23 6.00 -1.03
N ASP A 265 -15.24 5.63 -1.81
CA ASP A 265 -16.61 5.38 -1.39
C ASP A 265 -17.02 3.97 -1.85
N ARG A 266 -17.74 3.25 -0.98
CA ARG A 266 -18.19 1.89 -1.22
C ARG A 266 -19.55 1.60 -0.60
N THR A 267 -20.21 0.59 -1.16
CA THR A 267 -21.38 -0.06 -0.56
C THR A 267 -21.09 -1.55 -0.30
N PHE A 268 -21.77 -2.16 0.67
CA PHE A 268 -21.56 -3.57 1.06
C PHE A 268 -22.89 -4.29 1.25
N GLY A 269 -23.42 -4.84 0.17
CA GLY A 269 -24.49 -5.82 0.22
C GLY A 269 -25.87 -5.25 0.52
N THR A 270 -26.01 -4.08 1.16
CA THR A 270 -27.31 -3.48 1.49
C THR A 270 -27.31 -1.93 1.39
N PRO A 271 -28.47 -1.27 1.18
CA PRO A 271 -28.57 0.19 1.06
C PRO A 271 -28.02 1.00 2.23
N LEU A 272 -28.10 0.48 3.45
CA LEU A 272 -27.55 1.12 4.64
C LEU A 272 -26.13 0.65 4.98
N SER A 273 -25.49 -0.19 4.18
CA SER A 273 -24.11 -0.61 4.44
C SER A 273 -23.17 0.14 3.51
N VAL A 274 -22.59 1.24 3.99
CA VAL A 274 -21.73 2.12 3.19
C VAL A 274 -20.46 2.48 3.96
N ALA A 275 -19.33 2.58 3.27
CA ALA A 275 -18.11 3.10 3.87
C ALA A 275 -17.42 4.10 2.96
N SER A 276 -16.71 5.03 3.58
CA SER A 276 -15.81 5.93 2.89
C SER A 276 -14.47 6.00 3.61
N ARG A 277 -13.42 6.28 2.85
CA ARG A 277 -12.06 6.38 3.37
C ARG A 277 -11.31 7.48 2.66
N THR A 278 -10.67 8.35 3.42
CA THR A 278 -9.71 9.32 2.90
C THR A 278 -8.38 9.10 3.58
N ILE A 279 -7.30 9.01 2.79
CA ILE A 279 -5.93 8.83 3.28
C ILE A 279 -5.03 9.87 2.61
N GLY A 280 -4.16 10.50 3.39
CA GLY A 280 -3.01 11.24 2.91
C GLY A 280 -1.73 10.61 3.44
N THR A 281 -0.72 10.47 2.58
CA THR A 281 0.61 9.98 2.94
C THR A 281 1.68 10.98 2.52
N PHE A 282 2.77 11.00 3.28
CA PHE A 282 3.97 11.77 3.00
C PHE A 282 5.19 10.99 3.47
N ALA A 283 6.27 11.05 2.71
CA ALA A 283 7.56 10.52 3.10
C ALA A 283 8.71 11.39 2.61
N LEU A 284 9.76 11.45 3.42
CA LEU A 284 11.01 12.16 3.21
C LEU A 284 12.15 11.17 3.39
N GLY A 285 12.84 10.83 2.31
CA GLY A 285 13.97 9.93 2.27
C GLY A 285 15.28 10.66 1.96
N LEU A 286 16.34 10.27 2.62
CA LEU A 286 17.72 10.60 2.27
C LEU A 286 18.48 9.28 2.15
N GLU A 287 19.15 9.08 1.03
CA GLU A 287 20.02 7.93 0.82
C GLU A 287 21.36 8.38 0.26
N GLY A 288 22.40 7.62 0.54
CA GLY A 288 23.70 7.92 0.00
C GLY A 288 24.73 6.83 0.19
N GLU A 289 25.87 7.04 -0.46
CA GLU A 289 27.00 6.12 -0.41
C GLU A 289 28.25 6.85 0.09
N THR A 290 29.06 6.21 0.92
CA THR A 290 30.37 6.74 1.27
C THR A 290 31.36 6.50 0.13
N PRO A 291 32.49 7.22 0.06
CA PRO A 291 33.55 6.93 -0.90
C PRO A 291 34.14 5.52 -0.77
N ARG A 292 33.87 4.81 0.34
CA ARG A 292 34.28 3.42 0.59
C ARG A 292 33.25 2.39 0.12
N GLY A 293 32.09 2.84 -0.37
CA GLY A 293 30.99 1.97 -0.79
C GLY A 293 30.02 1.59 0.35
N ASP A 294 30.07 2.25 1.50
CA ASP A 294 29.10 2.04 2.58
C ASP A 294 27.79 2.75 2.21
N HIS A 295 26.64 2.12 2.42
CA HIS A 295 25.34 2.69 2.08
C HIS A 295 24.63 3.17 3.35
N TRP A 296 23.98 4.32 3.28
CA TRP A 296 23.14 4.82 4.36
C TRP A 296 21.80 5.30 3.83
N GLU A 297 20.76 5.13 4.64
CA GLU A 297 19.42 5.56 4.29
C GLU A 297 18.71 6.05 5.54
N THR A 298 17.91 7.11 5.40
CA THR A 298 17.02 7.60 6.43
C THR A 298 15.71 8.02 5.80
N THR A 299 14.61 7.45 6.27
CA THR A 299 13.26 7.73 5.77
C THR A 299 12.38 8.13 6.93
N LEU A 300 11.69 9.26 6.81
CA LEU A 300 10.62 9.68 7.70
C LEU A 300 9.30 9.60 6.93
N PHE A 301 8.23 9.16 7.57
CA PHE A 301 6.93 9.07 6.95
C PHE A 301 5.80 9.50 7.89
N GLY A 302 4.70 9.91 7.29
CA GLY A 302 3.45 10.23 7.96
C GLY A 302 2.27 9.80 7.11
N GLN A 303 1.24 9.29 7.78
CA GLN A 303 -0.05 8.97 7.20
C GLN A 303 -1.15 9.55 8.08
N SER A 304 -2.13 10.20 7.46
CA SER A 304 -3.37 10.61 8.11
C SER A 304 -4.54 9.98 7.37
N GLN A 305 -5.46 9.41 8.11
CA GLN A 305 -6.63 8.72 7.57
C GLN A 305 -7.87 9.08 8.35
N THR A 306 -9.00 9.16 7.64
CA THR A 306 -10.33 9.07 8.23
C THR A 306 -11.10 7.99 7.51
N PHE A 307 -11.52 6.96 8.25
CA PHE A 307 -12.42 5.91 7.78
C PHE A 307 -13.80 6.11 8.39
N ARG A 308 -14.85 6.08 7.58
CA ARG A 308 -16.23 6.14 8.06
C ARG A 308 -16.98 4.92 7.56
N ASN A 309 -17.70 4.25 8.45
CA ASN A 309 -18.46 3.06 8.15
C ASN A 309 -19.86 3.16 8.72
N LEU A 310 -20.86 2.88 7.91
CA LEU A 310 -22.25 2.80 8.33
C LEU A 310 -22.69 1.37 8.09
N THR A 311 -23.09 0.68 9.15
CA THR A 311 -23.54 -0.72 9.09
C THR A 311 -25.02 -0.81 9.44
N SER A 312 -25.65 -1.87 8.95
CA SER A 312 -27.03 -2.21 9.28
C SER A 312 -27.16 -3.62 9.83
N GLN A 313 -28.21 -3.83 10.61
CA GLN A 313 -28.69 -5.15 10.96
C GLN A 313 -29.85 -5.51 10.05
N ILE A 314 -29.84 -6.76 9.59
CA ILE A 314 -30.91 -7.28 8.75
C ILE A 314 -31.95 -7.88 9.67
N SER A 315 -33.22 -7.51 9.47
CA SER A 315 -34.29 -8.08 10.29
C SER A 315 -34.33 -9.60 10.09
N PRO A 316 -34.38 -10.38 11.18
CA PRO A 316 -34.37 -11.84 11.10
C PRO A 316 -35.51 -12.34 10.23
N SER A 317 -35.18 -13.06 9.15
CA SER A 317 -36.14 -13.76 8.30
C SER A 317 -35.52 -15.09 7.89
N PRO A 318 -36.22 -16.22 8.08
CA PRO A 318 -35.68 -17.56 7.78
C PRO A 318 -35.60 -17.87 6.29
N LEU A 319 -36.16 -17.02 5.41
CA LEU A 319 -36.28 -17.30 3.98
C LEU A 319 -35.69 -16.22 3.08
N VAL A 320 -35.93 -14.93 3.38
CA VAL A 320 -35.56 -13.82 2.47
C VAL A 320 -35.20 -12.54 3.24
N ARG A 321 -34.12 -11.87 2.85
CA ARG A 321 -33.64 -10.60 3.40
C ARG A 321 -34.47 -9.42 2.85
N ILE A 322 -35.47 -8.95 3.60
CA ILE A 322 -36.45 -7.96 3.11
C ILE A 322 -36.34 -6.57 3.72
N SER A 323 -35.72 -6.43 4.89
CA SER A 323 -35.58 -5.14 5.58
C SER A 323 -34.30 -5.10 6.40
N GLU A 324 -33.80 -3.87 6.58
CA GLU A 324 -32.64 -3.56 7.39
C GLU A 324 -32.91 -2.34 8.26
N VAL A 325 -32.21 -2.28 9.38
CA VAL A 325 -32.20 -1.13 10.29
C VAL A 325 -30.77 -0.71 10.51
N ARG A 326 -30.54 0.59 10.63
CA ARG A 326 -29.20 1.11 10.92
C ARG A 326 -28.74 0.57 12.28
N ASP A 327 -27.51 0.09 12.31
CA ASP A 327 -26.85 -0.48 13.49
C ASP A 327 -25.90 0.54 14.11
N ARG A 328 -24.97 1.03 13.29
CA ARG A 328 -23.85 1.83 13.75
C ARG A 328 -23.36 2.78 12.66
N ILE A 329 -22.99 3.98 13.08
CA ILE A 329 -22.09 4.86 12.33
C ILE A 329 -20.78 4.91 13.10
N GLN A 330 -19.72 4.40 12.49
CA GLN A 330 -18.38 4.37 13.03
C GLN A 330 -17.50 5.34 12.24
N THR A 331 -16.75 6.19 12.94
CA THR A 331 -15.75 7.08 12.34
C THR A 331 -14.41 6.85 13.04
N ILE A 332 -13.38 6.54 12.27
CA ILE A 332 -12.04 6.21 12.75
C ILE A 332 -11.03 7.17 12.12
N PRO A 333 -10.76 8.32 12.76
CA PRO A 333 -9.58 9.11 12.44
C PRO A 333 -8.34 8.45 13.05
N SER A 334 -7.29 8.32 12.24
CA SER A 334 -6.01 7.76 12.67
C SER A 334 -4.84 8.48 12.01
N ASN A 335 -3.79 8.71 12.78
CA ASN A 335 -2.51 9.21 12.29
C ASN A 335 -1.41 8.22 12.65
N ASP A 336 -0.46 8.06 11.74
CA ASP A 336 0.66 7.15 11.88
C ASP A 336 1.92 7.84 11.36
N PHE A 337 2.88 8.04 12.24
CA PHE A 337 4.14 8.67 11.93
C PHE A 337 5.26 7.71 12.27
N GLY A 338 6.29 7.67 11.45
CA GLY A 338 7.43 6.85 11.76
C GLY A 338 8.66 7.25 11.00
N GLY A 339 9.74 6.55 11.30
CA GLY A 339 10.99 6.73 10.62
C GLY A 339 11.91 5.57 10.81
N LEU A 340 12.88 5.50 9.92
CA LEU A 340 13.93 4.51 9.87
C LEU A 340 15.23 5.24 9.55
N SER A 341 16.32 4.83 10.19
CA SER A 341 17.68 5.14 9.75
C SER A 341 18.51 3.87 9.77
N GLN A 342 19.32 3.67 8.75
CA GLN A 342 20.18 2.50 8.63
C GLN A 342 21.52 2.83 7.96
N PHE A 343 22.54 2.07 8.35
CA PHE A 343 23.90 2.19 7.85
C PHE A 343 24.46 0.80 7.57
N GLY A 344 24.77 0.53 6.31
CA GLY A 344 25.39 -0.69 5.82
C GLY A 344 26.86 -0.45 5.52
N MET A 345 27.75 -1.11 6.25
CA MET A 345 29.19 -1.00 6.09
C MET A 345 29.79 -2.25 5.45
N GLN A 346 30.75 -2.06 4.54
CA GLN A 346 31.57 -3.14 4.03
C GLN A 346 32.84 -3.23 4.90
N VAL A 347 32.91 -4.25 5.77
CA VAL A 347 34.07 -4.42 6.68
C VAL A 347 35.26 -4.99 5.92
N ASP A 348 35.01 -6.00 5.10
CA ASP A 348 35.96 -6.61 4.16
C ASP A 348 35.17 -7.27 3.01
N PRO A 349 35.78 -7.78 1.93
CA PRO A 349 35.05 -8.32 0.77
C PRO A 349 34.07 -9.47 1.06
N ARG A 350 34.17 -10.12 2.22
CA ARG A 350 33.31 -11.25 2.64
C ARG A 350 32.37 -10.90 3.79
N ASN A 351 32.47 -9.69 4.35
CA ASN A 351 31.73 -9.27 5.54
C ASN A 351 31.04 -7.92 5.33
N ARG A 352 29.71 -7.92 5.44
CA ARG A 352 28.88 -6.72 5.45
C ARG A 352 28.11 -6.64 6.75
N VAL A 353 28.05 -5.45 7.36
CA VAL A 353 27.27 -5.23 8.57
C VAL A 353 26.23 -4.16 8.30
N LEU A 354 24.98 -4.43 8.64
CA LEU A 354 23.90 -3.47 8.67
C LEU A 354 23.55 -3.16 10.11
N VAL A 355 23.44 -1.89 10.45
CA VAL A 355 22.86 -1.44 11.72
C VAL A 355 21.78 -0.42 11.43
N GLY A 356 20.76 -0.37 12.27
CA GLY A 356 19.70 0.60 12.11
C GLY A 356 18.80 0.75 13.31
N ALA A 357 17.96 1.76 13.21
CA ALA A 357 16.95 2.10 14.19
C ALA A 357 15.67 2.53 13.50
N ASP A 358 14.53 2.17 14.07
CA ASP A 358 13.23 2.66 13.64
C ASP A 358 12.38 3.10 14.83
N ALA A 359 11.43 3.98 14.55
CA ALA A 359 10.44 4.44 15.50
C ALA A 359 9.10 4.67 14.81
N ARG A 360 8.01 4.43 15.52
CA ARG A 360 6.65 4.62 15.02
C ARG A 360 5.71 5.07 16.13
N ALA A 361 4.85 6.03 15.83
CA ALA A 361 3.84 6.59 16.70
C ALA A 361 2.48 6.56 15.98
N ILE A 362 1.56 5.76 16.51
CA ILE A 362 0.23 5.55 15.97
C ILE A 362 -0.77 6.14 16.97
N ARG A 363 -1.61 7.05 16.51
CA ARG A 363 -2.74 7.58 17.28
C ARG A 363 -4.01 7.31 16.51
N GLY A 364 -4.97 6.67 17.16
CA GLY A 364 -6.28 6.43 16.55
C GLY A 364 -7.38 6.42 17.58
N GLN A 365 -8.58 6.73 17.13
CA GLN A 365 -9.79 6.60 17.91
C GLN A 365 -10.93 6.11 17.02
N SER A 366 -11.86 5.37 17.60
CA SER A 366 -13.13 4.96 17.01
C SER A 366 -14.23 5.74 17.70
N GLU A 367 -15.02 6.46 16.91
CA GLU A 367 -16.23 7.14 17.34
C GLU A 367 -17.44 6.40 16.79
N ASP A 368 -18.11 5.65 17.65
CA ASP A 368 -19.21 4.77 17.31
C ASP A 368 -20.52 5.39 17.82
N GLN A 369 -21.40 5.78 16.91
CA GLN A 369 -22.79 6.13 17.21
C GLN A 369 -23.66 4.89 16.98
N LEU A 370 -24.35 4.45 18.03
CA LEU A 370 -25.16 3.24 18.04
C LEU A 370 -26.63 3.56 17.78
N PHE A 371 -27.32 2.68 17.07
CA PHE A 371 -28.71 2.84 16.67
C PHE A 371 -29.55 1.63 17.08
N SER A 372 -30.81 1.89 17.39
CA SER A 372 -31.88 0.91 17.40
C SER A 372 -32.86 1.21 16.26
N PRO A 373 -33.87 0.35 16.01
CA PRO A 373 -34.92 0.65 15.04
C PRO A 373 -35.64 1.99 15.28
N THR A 374 -35.59 2.53 16.50
CA THR A 374 -36.27 3.79 16.87
C THR A 374 -35.36 5.02 16.83
N GLY A 375 -34.04 4.86 16.58
CA GLY A 375 -33.10 5.98 16.48
C GLY A 375 -31.77 5.77 17.23
N PRO A 376 -30.96 6.83 17.41
CA PRO A 376 -29.70 6.76 18.14
C PRO A 376 -29.92 6.39 19.61
N VAL A 377 -29.14 5.42 20.12
CA VAL A 377 -29.25 4.92 21.50
C VAL A 377 -28.02 5.19 22.36
N GLY A 378 -26.92 5.61 21.74
CA GLY A 378 -25.71 5.96 22.47
C GLY A 378 -24.53 6.30 21.57
N ARG A 379 -23.45 6.72 22.21
CA ARG A 379 -22.17 7.00 21.57
C ARG A 379 -21.05 6.40 22.40
N THR A 380 -20.13 5.71 21.74
CA THR A 380 -18.90 5.20 22.34
C THR A 380 -17.70 5.80 21.62
N VAL A 381 -16.75 6.35 22.37
CA VAL A 381 -15.47 6.82 21.86
C VAL A 381 -14.37 5.99 22.50
N ALA A 382 -13.62 5.24 21.70
CA ALA A 382 -12.52 4.40 22.16
C ALA A 382 -11.25 4.75 21.40
N GLY A 383 -10.15 5.04 22.09
CA GLY A 383 -8.92 5.41 21.40
C GLY A 383 -7.70 5.38 22.29
N GLY A 384 -6.55 5.66 21.68
CA GLY A 384 -5.27 5.71 22.37
C GLY A 384 -4.12 6.03 21.43
N THR A 385 -2.93 6.08 22.00
CA THR A 385 -1.68 6.30 21.28
C THR A 385 -0.72 5.16 21.59
N GLN A 386 -0.10 4.60 20.57
CA GLN A 386 0.99 3.64 20.69
C GLN A 386 2.26 4.28 20.15
N VAL A 387 3.34 4.21 20.90
CA VAL A 387 4.68 4.57 20.43
C VAL A 387 5.58 3.37 20.60
N GLY A 388 6.40 3.08 19.61
CA GLY A 388 7.44 2.08 19.70
C GLY A 388 8.66 2.45 18.88
N GLY A 389 9.74 1.72 19.11
CA GLY A 389 10.93 1.79 18.30
C GLY A 389 11.81 0.57 18.54
N GLY A 390 12.73 0.34 17.63
CA GLY A 390 13.66 -0.76 17.73
C GLY A 390 15.04 -0.42 17.21
N LEU A 391 16.02 -1.14 17.75
CA LEU A 391 17.39 -1.16 17.25
C LEU A 391 17.63 -2.53 16.65
N PHE A 392 18.27 -2.58 15.49
CA PHE A 392 18.59 -3.84 14.84
C PHE A 392 20.00 -3.82 14.25
N ALA A 393 20.58 -5.01 14.16
CA ALA A 393 21.86 -5.23 13.51
C ALA A 393 21.87 -6.59 12.82
N GLU A 394 22.51 -6.65 11.65
CA GLU A 394 22.67 -7.86 10.86
C GLU A 394 24.09 -7.92 10.32
N TRP A 395 24.71 -9.09 10.41
CA TRP A 395 26.04 -9.31 9.85
C TRP A 395 25.95 -10.41 8.81
N ILE A 396 26.25 -10.08 7.56
CA ILE A 396 26.30 -11.01 6.43
C ILE A 396 27.75 -11.41 6.23
N ALA A 397 28.06 -12.67 6.53
CA ALA A 397 29.39 -13.24 6.39
C ALA A 397 29.38 -14.37 5.35
N THR A 398 30.29 -14.32 4.39
CA THR A 398 30.51 -15.39 3.39
C THR A 398 31.86 -16.05 3.63
N PRO A 399 32.05 -16.83 4.71
CA PRO A 399 33.34 -17.43 5.04
C PRO A 399 33.87 -18.35 3.93
N LEU A 400 32.97 -19.02 3.21
CA LEU A 400 33.25 -19.86 2.03
C LEU A 400 32.35 -19.41 0.88
N SER A 401 32.72 -19.70 -0.37
CA SER A 401 31.90 -19.38 -1.54
C SER A 401 30.54 -20.08 -1.56
N SER A 402 30.43 -21.22 -0.86
CA SER A 402 29.21 -22.02 -0.76
C SER A 402 28.44 -21.81 0.55
N LEU A 403 28.93 -20.97 1.47
CA LEU A 403 28.34 -20.79 2.80
C LEU A 403 28.20 -19.31 3.12
N THR A 404 26.95 -18.88 3.30
CA THR A 404 26.59 -17.56 3.82
C THR A 404 25.94 -17.71 5.18
N ILE A 405 26.40 -16.93 6.16
CA ILE A 405 25.87 -16.90 7.52
C ILE A 405 25.35 -15.48 7.78
N ILE A 406 24.11 -15.36 8.25
CA ILE A 406 23.47 -14.07 8.52
C ILE A 406 22.90 -14.03 9.94
N PRO A 407 23.72 -13.88 10.99
CA PRO A 407 23.23 -13.53 12.32
C PRO A 407 22.56 -12.15 12.30
N SER A 408 21.38 -12.07 12.91
CA SER A 408 20.56 -10.86 12.95
C SER A 408 19.94 -10.74 14.35
N VAL A 409 19.97 -9.54 14.92
CA VAL A 409 19.46 -9.24 16.26
C VAL A 409 18.63 -7.96 16.23
N ARG A 410 17.55 -7.95 17.01
CA ARG A 410 16.69 -6.80 17.20
C ARG A 410 16.26 -6.68 18.65
N MET A 411 16.18 -5.45 19.13
CA MET A 411 15.56 -5.10 20.40
C MET A 411 14.47 -4.06 20.16
N ASP A 412 13.25 -4.37 20.59
CA ASP A 412 12.09 -3.48 20.48
C ASP A 412 11.66 -2.95 21.84
N TRP A 413 11.20 -1.72 21.85
CA TRP A 413 10.48 -1.10 22.96
C TRP A 413 9.17 -0.52 22.45
N TRP A 414 8.09 -0.68 23.21
CA TRP A 414 6.81 -0.06 22.91
C TRP A 414 6.07 0.33 24.18
N LYS A 415 5.19 1.33 24.05
CA LYS A 415 4.32 1.80 25.12
C LYS A 415 3.01 2.33 24.55
N ASN A 416 1.92 2.02 25.24
CA ASN A 416 0.59 2.54 24.96
C ASN A 416 0.24 3.63 25.98
N PHE A 417 -0.37 4.72 25.52
CA PHE A 417 -0.76 5.89 26.30
C PHE A 417 -2.19 6.30 25.96
N ASP A 418 -2.81 7.09 26.84
CA ASP A 418 -4.12 7.74 26.64
C ASP A 418 -5.24 6.80 26.20
N ALA A 419 -5.12 5.51 26.57
CA ALA A 419 -6.13 4.50 26.31
C ALA A 419 -7.38 4.87 27.10
N ARG A 420 -8.47 5.20 26.40
CA ARG A 420 -9.74 5.56 27.04
C ARG A 420 -10.91 5.00 26.26
N ILE A 421 -11.99 4.71 27.00
CA ILE A 421 -13.29 4.36 26.46
C ILE A 421 -14.31 5.21 27.20
N GLU A 422 -15.03 6.05 26.45
CA GLU A 422 -16.13 6.86 26.94
C GLU A 422 -17.41 6.33 26.30
N SER A 423 -18.41 5.98 27.11
CA SER A 423 -19.70 5.51 26.61
C SER A 423 -20.81 6.31 27.26
N VAL A 424 -21.61 6.97 26.42
CA VAL A 424 -22.82 7.68 26.83
C VAL A 424 -24.02 6.84 26.37
N GLY A 425 -24.69 6.21 27.32
CA GLY A 425 -25.95 5.50 27.11
C GLY A 425 -27.13 6.41 27.42
N GLY A 426 -28.09 6.47 26.50
CA GLY A 426 -29.31 7.25 26.70
C GLY A 426 -29.98 7.57 25.37
N ALA A 427 -31.32 7.58 25.36
CA ALA A 427 -32.08 8.07 24.23
C ALA A 427 -31.63 9.51 23.96
N VAL A 428 -30.99 9.74 22.81
CA VAL A 428 -30.75 11.10 22.31
C VAL A 428 -32.11 11.60 21.84
N THR A 429 -32.88 12.21 22.75
CA THR A 429 -34.09 12.94 22.36
C THR A 429 -33.63 14.09 21.48
N ILE A 430 -34.01 14.01 20.20
CA ILE A 430 -33.68 14.99 19.14
C ILE A 430 -34.25 16.36 19.50
#